data_AF-A0A061P8H8-F1
#
_entry.id   AF-A0A061P8H8-F1
#
_cell.length_a   1.000
_cell.length_b   1.000
_cell.length_c   1.000
_cell.angle_alpha   90.00
_cell.angle_beta   90.00
_cell.angle_gamma   90.00
#
_symmetry.space_group_name_H-M   'P 1'
#
loop_
_entity.id
_entity.type
_entity.pdbx_description
1 polymer ?
#
loop_
_entity_poly.entity_id
_entity_poly.type
_entity_poly.pdbx_seq_one_letter_code
_entity_poly.pdbx_strand_id
1 'polypeptide(L)'
;MSGNICLTFDFDAISLWLQKDMTSMSSISRGEFGAEAVPRFLHTLKKRNLKSTWFIPGHTMETYPKICLDIHDDGHEIGYMVMIMRILICLTSRKNLIS
;
A
#
# COMPACT_ATOMS: atom_id res chain seq x y z
N MET A 1 22.51 -7.59 -24.71
CA MET A 1 21.24 -6.85 -24.75
C MET A 1 20.90 -6.48 -23.32
N SER A 2 20.93 -5.19 -22.97
CA SER A 2 20.60 -4.70 -21.62
C SER A 2 19.12 -4.30 -21.60
N GLY A 3 18.37 -4.82 -20.62
CA GLY A 3 16.97 -4.47 -20.38
C GLY A 3 16.83 -3.65 -19.11
N ASN A 4 15.77 -2.83 -19.04
CA ASN A 4 15.40 -2.12 -17.82
C ASN A 4 14.47 -3.01 -16.99
N ILE A 5 14.67 -3.02 -15.66
CA ILE A 5 13.84 -3.74 -14.71
C ILE A 5 13.34 -2.73 -13.68
N CYS A 6 12.03 -2.70 -13.45
CA CYS A 6 11.40 -1.88 -12.42
C CYS A 6 10.91 -2.78 -11.29
N LEU A 7 11.31 -2.48 -10.05
CA LEU A 7 10.78 -3.14 -8.86
C LEU A 7 9.70 -2.25 -8.26
N THR A 8 8.50 -2.81 -8.11
CA THR A 8 7.36 -2.11 -7.54
C THR A 8 6.78 -2.89 -6.36
N PHE A 9 6.30 -2.17 -5.35
CA PHE A 9 5.70 -2.74 -4.16
C PHE A 9 4.38 -2.05 -3.84
N ASP A 10 3.32 -2.83 -3.61
CA ASP A 10 2.04 -2.31 -3.15
C ASP A 10 1.98 -2.46 -1.63
N PHE A 11 2.05 -1.33 -0.91
CA PHE A 11 1.98 -1.32 0.54
C PHE A 11 0.53 -1.16 1.00
N ASP A 12 -0.29 -2.18 0.79
CA ASP A 12 -1.71 -2.14 1.15
C ASP A 12 -1.98 -2.33 2.64
N ALA A 13 -1.18 -3.16 3.32
CA ALA A 13 -1.35 -3.52 4.73
C ALA A 13 -2.82 -3.86 5.08
N ILE A 14 -3.41 -3.19 6.06
CA ILE A 14 -4.79 -3.43 6.52
C ILE A 14 -5.83 -2.98 5.47
N SER A 15 -5.52 -2.01 4.62
CA SER A 15 -6.49 -1.41 3.70
C SER A 15 -7.10 -2.42 2.71
N LEU A 16 -6.30 -3.39 2.25
CA LEU A 16 -6.76 -4.50 1.38
C LEU A 16 -7.86 -5.33 2.04
N TRP A 17 -7.72 -5.62 3.33
CA TRP A 17 -8.65 -6.48 4.07
C TRP A 17 -9.93 -5.73 4.40
N LEU A 18 -9.81 -4.45 4.79
CA LEU A 18 -10.96 -3.57 5.02
C LEU A 18 -11.78 -3.34 3.75
N GLN A 19 -11.14 -3.23 2.59
CA GLN A 19 -11.83 -3.11 1.30
C GLN A 19 -12.72 -4.34 1.01
N LYS A 20 -12.32 -5.52 1.49
CA LYS A 20 -13.04 -6.78 1.29
C LYS A 20 -14.03 -7.09 2.41
N ASP A 21 -14.24 -6.16 3.33
CA ASP A 21 -15.00 -6.37 4.59
C ASP A 21 -14.54 -7.63 5.36
N MET A 22 -13.25 -7.97 5.23
CA MET A 22 -12.63 -9.11 5.89
C MET A 22 -12.02 -8.67 7.22
N THR A 23 -12.84 -8.66 8.27
CA THR A 23 -12.46 -8.17 9.60
C THR A 23 -12.14 -9.29 10.60
N SER A 24 -11.88 -10.50 10.11
CA SER A 24 -11.42 -11.59 10.98
C SER A 24 -10.05 -11.27 11.59
N MET A 25 -9.76 -11.78 12.80
CA MET A 25 -8.45 -11.62 13.44
C MET A 25 -7.29 -12.06 12.52
N SER A 26 -7.50 -13.13 11.75
CA SER A 26 -6.52 -13.63 10.79
C SER A 26 -6.28 -12.65 9.63
N SER A 27 -7.31 -11.97 9.15
CA SER A 27 -7.21 -10.98 8.07
C SER A 27 -6.47 -9.73 8.56
N ILE A 28 -6.83 -9.24 9.75
CA ILE A 28 -6.18 -8.06 10.35
C ILE A 28 -4.71 -8.35 10.64
N SER A 29 -4.39 -9.50 11.26
CA SER A 29 -3.01 -9.90 11.56
C SER A 29 -2.14 -9.98 10.30
N ARG A 30 -2.68 -10.43 9.16
CA ARG A 30 -1.96 -10.40 7.87
C ARG A 30 -1.68 -8.98 7.38
N GLY A 31 -2.63 -8.07 7.58
CA GLY A 31 -2.46 -6.65 7.27
C GLY A 31 -1.36 -6.00 8.12
N GLU A 32 -1.37 -6.24 9.43
CA GLU A 32 -0.34 -5.77 10.37
C GLU A 32 1.04 -6.32 10.03
N PHE A 33 1.14 -7.61 9.71
CA PHE A 33 2.40 -8.21 9.27
C PHE A 33 2.96 -7.54 8.01
N GLY A 34 2.10 -7.04 7.12
CA GLY A 34 2.50 -6.27 5.95
C GLY A 34 3.33 -5.03 6.33
N ALA A 35 2.91 -4.31 7.37
CA ALA A 35 3.66 -3.17 7.90
C ALA A 35 4.99 -3.61 8.54
N GLU A 36 4.97 -4.66 9.35
CA GLU A 36 6.18 -5.23 9.97
C GLU A 36 7.20 -5.78 8.94
N ALA A 37 6.77 -6.08 7.71
CA ALA A 37 7.63 -6.58 6.66
C ALA A 37 8.39 -5.49 5.90
N VAL A 38 7.86 -4.26 5.83
CA VAL A 38 8.45 -3.16 5.03
C VAL A 38 9.91 -2.89 5.40
N PRO A 39 10.30 -2.77 6.70
CA PRO A 39 11.70 -2.50 7.05
C PRO A 39 12.68 -3.56 6.53
N ARG A 40 12.24 -4.82 6.40
CA ARG A 40 13.08 -5.90 5.85
C ARG A 40 13.31 -5.75 4.34
N PHE A 41 12.30 -5.28 3.61
CA PHE A 41 12.43 -4.98 2.19
C PHE A 41 13.38 -3.79 1.97
N LEU A 42 13.20 -2.70 2.71
CA LEU A 42 14.09 -1.53 2.66
C LEU A 42 15.54 -1.91 2.96
N HIS A 43 15.78 -2.70 4.01
CA HIS A 43 17.12 -3.21 4.31
C HIS A 43 17.73 -4.01 3.14
N THR A 44 16.94 -4.87 2.50
CA THR A 44 17.40 -5.69 1.37
C THR A 44 17.71 -4.86 0.14
N LEU A 45 16.86 -3.89 -0.19
CA LEU A 45 17.05 -2.96 -1.30
C LEU A 45 18.31 -2.11 -1.09
N LYS A 46 18.48 -1.57 0.12
CA LYS A 46 19.67 -0.82 0.54
C LYS A 46 20.95 -1.64 0.42
N LYS A 47 20.96 -2.87 0.92
CA LYS A 47 22.11 -3.80 0.80
C LYS A 47 22.51 -4.08 -0.65
N ARG A 48 21.54 -4.05 -1.57
CA ARG A 48 21.75 -4.28 -3.01
C ARG A 48 21.91 -2.99 -3.82
N ASN A 49 21.88 -1.82 -3.17
CA ASN A 49 21.87 -0.51 -3.81
C ASN A 49 20.81 -0.37 -4.91
N LEU A 50 19.60 -0.89 -4.65
CA LEU A 50 18.47 -0.88 -5.58
C LEU A 50 17.44 0.18 -5.17
N LYS A 51 16.88 0.85 -6.17
CA LYS A 51 15.72 1.72 -6.03
C LYS A 51 14.46 1.03 -6.54
N SER A 52 13.32 1.45 -6.01
CA SER A 52 12.02 0.87 -6.29
C SER A 52 10.92 1.91 -6.12
N THR A 53 9.75 1.60 -6.63
CA THR A 53 8.54 2.42 -6.51
C THR A 53 7.55 1.75 -5.58
N TRP A 54 6.91 2.52 -4.70
CA TRP A 54 5.97 2.03 -3.69
C TRP A 54 4.60 2.67 -3.89
N PHE A 55 3.57 1.87 -4.12
CA PHE A 55 2.19 2.32 -4.21
C PHE A 55 1.53 2.19 -2.83
N ILE A 56 1.15 3.32 -2.24
CA ILE A 56 0.66 3.36 -0.86
C ILE A 56 -0.76 3.95 -0.86
N PRO A 57 -1.79 3.18 -0.43
CA PRO A 57 -3.12 3.70 -0.22
C PRO A 57 -3.15 4.81 0.84
N GLY A 58 -3.97 5.85 0.64
CA GLY A 58 -4.09 6.95 1.60
C GLY A 58 -4.37 6.49 3.05
N HIS A 59 -5.25 5.50 3.22
CA HIS A 59 -5.51 4.89 4.53
C HIS A 59 -4.24 4.30 5.17
N THR A 60 -3.42 3.59 4.38
CA THR A 60 -2.18 2.99 4.88
C THR A 60 -1.14 4.05 5.21
N MET A 61 -1.09 5.14 4.44
CA MET A 61 -0.24 6.30 4.73
C MET A 61 -0.61 6.97 6.05
N GLU A 62 -1.91 7.13 6.33
CA GLU A 62 -2.40 7.65 7.62
C GLU A 62 -2.17 6.67 8.78
N THR A 63 -2.27 5.37 8.52
CA THR A 63 -2.10 4.32 9.55
C THR A 63 -0.62 4.12 9.92
N TYR A 64 0.29 4.15 8.94
CA TYR A 64 1.71 3.88 9.10
C TYR A 64 2.59 5.02 8.55
N PRO A 65 2.43 6.27 9.03
CA PRO A 65 3.12 7.43 8.47
C PRO A 65 4.64 7.31 8.62
N LYS A 66 5.11 6.73 9.74
CA LYS A 66 6.54 6.52 9.99
C LYS A 66 7.18 5.60 8.94
N ILE A 67 6.52 4.50 8.59
CA ILE A 67 7.03 3.57 7.58
C ILE A 67 7.06 4.25 6.20
N CYS A 68 6.06 5.07 5.89
CA CYS A 68 6.02 5.83 4.64
C CYS A 68 7.16 6.86 4.56
N LEU A 69 7.48 7.51 5.68
CA LEU A 69 8.64 8.39 5.79
C LEU A 69 9.95 7.61 5.61
N ASP A 70 10.10 6.45 6.24
CA ASP A 70 11.29 5.61 6.07
C ASP A 70 11.50 5.20 4.60
N ILE A 71 10.42 4.86 3.87
CA ILE A 71 10.46 4.58 2.42
C ILE A 71 10.96 5.81 1.63
N HIS A 72 10.43 7.00 1.95
CA HIS A 72 10.80 8.25 1.30
C HIS A 72 12.27 8.63 1.58
N ASP A 73 12.69 8.54 2.84
CA ASP A 73 14.02 8.91 3.31
C ASP A 73 15.12 7.98 2.78
N ASP A 74 14.81 6.69 2.57
CA ASP A 74 15.71 5.76 1.85
C ASP A 74 15.72 6.03 0.32
N GLY A 75 14.97 7.03 -0.15
CA GLY A 75 14.98 7.58 -1.50
C GLY A 75 14.30 6.69 -2.52
N HIS A 76 13.23 6.00 -2.13
CA HIS A 76 12.33 5.28 -3.03
C HIS A 76 11.22 6.20 -3.55
N GLU A 77 10.70 5.90 -4.75
CA GLU A 77 9.57 6.64 -5.31
C GLU A 77 8.28 6.20 -4.62
N ILE A 78 7.38 7.15 -4.33
CA ILE A 78 6.05 6.86 -3.78
C ILE A 78 4.99 7.24 -4.82
N GLY A 79 4.26 6.24 -5.30
CA GLY A 79 3.08 6.39 -6.13
C GLY A 79 1.83 6.54 -5.28
N TYR A 80 0.99 7.53 -5.61
CA TYR A 80 -0.27 7.74 -4.92
C TYR A 80 -1.31 6.69 -5.35
N MET A 81 -1.80 5.89 -4.39
CA MET A 81 -2.92 4.97 -4.60
C MET A 81 -4.16 5.53 -3.88
N VAL A 82 -5.25 5.74 -4.64
CA VAL A 82 -6.44 6.47 -4.17
C VAL A 82 -7.06 5.81 -2.91
N MET A 83 -7.61 6.66 -2.04
CA MET A 83 -8.25 6.29 -0.77
C MET A 83 -9.35 5.22 -0.94
N ILE A 84 -9.46 4.30 0.04
CA ILE A 84 -10.36 3.15 0.13
C ILE A 84 -11.56 3.18 -0.84
N MET A 85 -11.58 2.17 -1.72
CA MET A 85 -12.58 1.91 -2.76
C MET A 85 -14.00 1.60 -2.23
N ARG A 86 -14.34 1.90 -0.97
CA ARG A 86 -15.74 1.86 -0.48
C ARG A 86 -16.55 3.06 -0.94
N ILE A 87 -15.93 4.23 -1.17
CA ILE A 87 -16.68 5.42 -1.63
C ILE A 87 -16.95 5.34 -3.13
N LEU A 88 -16.03 4.86 -3.97
CA LEU A 88 -16.27 4.84 -5.43
C LEU A 88 -17.28 3.76 -5.87
N ILE A 89 -17.26 2.55 -5.27
CA ILE A 89 -18.26 1.52 -5.57
C ILE A 89 -19.65 1.94 -5.04
N CYS A 90 -19.72 2.55 -3.85
CA CYS A 90 -20.99 3.02 -3.29
C CYS A 90 -21.56 4.25 -4.04
N LEU A 91 -20.70 5.18 -4.50
CA LEU A 91 -21.12 6.34 -5.29
C LEU A 91 -21.47 6.00 -6.74
N THR A 92 -21.00 4.87 -7.27
CA THR A 92 -21.42 4.39 -8.60
C THR A 92 -22.78 3.68 -8.51
N SER A 93 -23.09 3.02 -7.38
CA SER A 93 -24.39 2.36 -7.18
C SER A 93 -25.52 3.34 -6.78
N ARG A 94 -25.22 4.48 -6.15
CA ARG A 94 -26.25 5.48 -5.76
C ARG A 94 -26.76 6.40 -6.88
N LYS A 95 -26.15 6.40 -8.07
CA LYS A 95 -26.62 7.25 -9.19
C LYS A 95 -27.83 6.70 -9.94
N ASN A 96 -28.27 5.46 -9.67
CA ASN A 96 -29.40 4.82 -10.36
C ASN A 96 -30.68 4.69 -9.51
N LEU A 97 -30.81 5.47 -8.42
CA LEU A 97 -31.98 5.42 -7.52
C LEU A 97 -32.63 6.80 -7.30
N ILE A 98 -32.37 7.75 -8.20
CA ILE A 98 -33.06 9.04 -8.22
C ILE A 98 -33.51 9.31 -9.68
N SER A 99 -34.57 8.61 -10.08
CA SER A 99 -35.45 8.96 -11.21
C SER A 99 -36.87 8.63 -10.82
#